data_AF-A0A953UD32-F1
#
_entry.id   AF-A0A953UD32-F1
#
_cell.length_a   1.000
_cell.length_b   1.000
_cell.length_c   1.000
_cell.angle_alpha   90.00
_cell.angle_beta   90.00
_cell.angle_gamma   90.00
#
_symmetry.space_group_name_H-M   'P 1'
#
loop_
_entity.id
_entity.type
_entity.pdbx_description
1 polymer ?
#
loop_
_entity_poly.entity_id
_entity_poly.type
_entity_poly.pdbx_seq_one_letter_code
_entity_poly.pdbx_strand_id
1 'polypeptide(L)'
;MHCSRQWFLLSTLVAVLTTKVAAQPVAATIDATRTGQPITKLMFGGFMEPATTQVWAEMLSDRKFFNEINSKPAAAPAGGFGRRGPQRRWMPVGADEFVVMDSQNSYVGDWSPVIRLEMATPHGISQSGITLRAGRAYVGRVVLAGDPGAKAEVTLAWGPNPGDRQTISIPAVTTNYAKFPLQFTSKADTNEGRFEIVGTGSGAFHIGAASLMPGDNISGFKAATVRLLKGQGISIARWPGGNFVSAYDWRDGIGDADQRPARRELAWNGMESNDMGIDDFMTFCRLIGAEPYIAVNSGLGDAHSAAEEVEYVNGPATCRLGQLRAANGHPAPYGVKIWGIGNEMYGPWQWGQMAVTQYPEKHNLIVKAMRKVDPTIKVIASSATPEELSWTYIENRQLGTFPGREQVNDKVPFGFGTKYDWTGALLERSADYIDYLGEHFYGYPNLAIDAEKQAFVEANDPPADRVRRMSNKVQMKFEAWEEYLKRMPSLNGKDIKFAFDEWAPRNLCWFSVKWRTGVPR
;
A
#
# COMPACT_ATOMS: atom_id res chain seq x y z
N MET A 1 -57.58 44.73 39.49
CA MET A 1 -58.06 43.41 39.03
C MET A 1 -59.05 43.68 37.89
N HIS A 2 -58.54 43.76 36.65
CA HIS A 2 -58.59 42.70 35.63
C HIS A 2 -59.96 42.60 34.95
N CYS A 3 -60.15 43.42 33.91
CA CYS A 3 -61.16 43.20 32.88
C CYS A 3 -60.39 42.79 31.61
N SER A 4 -60.34 41.49 31.34
CA SER A 4 -59.59 40.93 30.21
C SER A 4 -60.38 41.10 28.92
N ARG A 5 -59.76 41.74 27.94
CA ARG A 5 -60.11 41.63 26.52
C ARG A 5 -59.92 40.17 26.06
N GLN A 6 -60.92 39.61 25.38
CA GLN A 6 -60.68 38.52 24.42
C GLN A 6 -61.25 38.91 23.07
N TRP A 7 -60.33 39.17 22.16
CA TRP A 7 -60.56 39.29 20.73
C TRP A 7 -60.68 37.89 20.15
N PHE A 8 -61.78 37.58 19.48
CA PHE A 8 -61.87 36.41 18.60
C PHE A 8 -61.02 36.68 17.36
N LEU A 9 -59.81 36.11 17.33
CA LEU A 9 -58.99 35.99 16.13
C LEU A 9 -59.55 34.85 15.28
N LEU A 10 -60.16 35.20 14.16
CA LEU A 10 -60.48 34.27 13.07
C LEU A 10 -59.17 33.66 12.57
N SER A 11 -58.98 32.37 12.83
CA SER A 11 -57.88 31.57 12.29
C SER A 11 -58.02 31.45 10.77
N THR A 12 -57.35 32.33 10.04
CA THR A 12 -57.16 32.18 8.59
C THR A 12 -56.14 31.08 8.37
N LEU A 13 -56.62 29.92 7.94
CA LEU A 13 -55.79 28.80 7.50
C LEU A 13 -55.08 29.21 6.21
N VAL A 14 -53.83 29.69 6.30
CA VAL A 14 -52.97 29.85 5.13
C VAL A 14 -52.58 28.45 4.67
N ALA A 15 -53.29 27.94 3.67
CA ALA A 15 -52.84 26.78 2.93
C ALA A 15 -51.54 27.15 2.22
N VAL A 16 -50.40 26.72 2.78
CA VAL A 16 -49.13 26.72 2.05
C VAL A 16 -49.30 25.73 0.90
N LEU A 17 -49.66 26.25 -0.27
CA LEU A 17 -49.57 25.53 -1.52
C LEU A 17 -48.10 25.15 -1.72
N THR A 18 -47.75 23.92 -1.35
CA THR A 18 -46.49 23.31 -1.76
C THR A 18 -46.58 23.09 -3.27
N THR A 19 -46.15 24.08 -4.04
CA THR A 19 -45.90 23.88 -5.46
C THR A 19 -44.82 22.81 -5.57
N LYS A 20 -45.22 21.59 -5.94
CA LYS A 20 -44.29 20.59 -6.44
C LYS A 20 -43.65 21.18 -7.69
N VAL A 21 -42.48 21.81 -7.54
CA VAL A 21 -41.65 22.18 -8.67
C VAL A 21 -41.34 20.87 -9.40
N ALA A 22 -41.95 20.68 -10.56
CA ALA A 22 -41.61 19.56 -11.42
C ALA A 22 -40.11 19.64 -11.70
N ALA A 23 -39.38 18.56 -11.44
CA ALA A 23 -37.95 18.51 -11.74
C ALA A 23 -37.75 18.90 -13.21
N GLN A 24 -36.98 19.97 -13.45
CA GLN A 24 -36.69 20.38 -14.81
C GLN A 24 -35.96 19.23 -15.52
N PRO A 25 -36.41 18.82 -16.72
CA PRO A 25 -35.69 17.80 -17.47
C PRO A 25 -34.29 18.32 -17.78
N VAL A 26 -33.27 17.58 -17.35
CA VAL A 26 -31.88 17.84 -17.73
C VAL A 26 -31.73 17.47 -19.20
N ALA A 27 -31.63 18.47 -20.07
CA ALA A 27 -31.28 18.27 -21.46
C ALA A 27 -29.75 18.31 -21.60
N ALA A 28 -29.15 17.22 -22.06
CA ALA A 28 -27.75 17.16 -22.43
C ALA A 28 -27.64 17.04 -23.96
N THR A 29 -26.93 17.97 -24.60
CA THR A 29 -26.68 17.94 -26.04
C THR A 29 -25.23 17.50 -26.26
N ILE A 30 -25.04 16.39 -26.98
CA ILE A 30 -23.71 15.95 -27.40
C ILE A 30 -23.48 16.49 -28.82
N ASP A 31 -22.52 17.40 -28.96
CA ASP A 31 -22.08 17.87 -30.27
C ASP A 31 -21.02 16.93 -30.84
N ALA A 32 -21.46 15.94 -31.61
CA ALA A 32 -20.58 14.96 -32.24
C ALA A 32 -19.69 15.55 -33.36
N THR A 33 -19.90 16.81 -33.76
CA THR A 33 -19.05 17.49 -34.75
C THR A 33 -17.82 18.14 -34.13
N ARG A 34 -17.78 18.26 -32.79
CA ARG A 34 -16.66 18.85 -32.04
C ARG A 34 -15.90 17.76 -31.28
N THR A 35 -14.62 17.62 -31.58
CA THR A 35 -13.71 16.77 -30.82
C THR A 35 -12.89 17.61 -29.85
N GLY A 36 -12.89 17.24 -28.57
CA GLY A 36 -11.96 17.79 -27.57
C GLY A 36 -10.57 17.16 -27.67
N GLN A 37 -9.65 17.58 -26.79
CA GLN A 37 -8.37 16.91 -26.63
C GLN A 37 -8.60 15.43 -26.21
N PRO A 38 -7.76 14.49 -26.67
CA PRO A 38 -7.85 13.10 -26.23
C PRO A 38 -7.79 13.00 -24.71
N ILE A 39 -8.68 12.21 -24.12
CA ILE A 39 -8.61 11.88 -22.69
C ILE A 39 -7.34 11.05 -22.48
N THR A 40 -6.52 11.45 -21.50
CA THR A 40 -5.29 10.73 -21.18
C THR A 40 -5.60 9.28 -20.80
N LYS A 41 -4.75 8.36 -21.27
CA LYS A 41 -4.86 6.95 -20.89
C LYS A 41 -4.67 6.76 -19.38
N LEU A 42 -3.89 7.66 -18.74
CA LEU A 42 -3.52 7.63 -17.32
C LEU A 42 -4.67 8.02 -16.36
N MET A 43 -5.88 8.22 -16.87
CA MET A 43 -7.03 8.69 -16.08
C MET A 43 -7.45 7.68 -15.01
N PHE A 44 -7.27 6.38 -15.26
CA PHE A 44 -7.60 5.32 -14.31
C PHE A 44 -6.38 4.47 -14.00
N GLY A 45 -5.99 4.49 -12.73
CA GLY A 45 -4.80 3.82 -12.21
C GLY A 45 -5.07 2.98 -10.97
N GLY A 46 -4.02 2.31 -10.51
CA GLY A 46 -4.00 1.57 -9.26
C GLY A 46 -3.03 2.20 -8.26
N PHE A 47 -3.42 2.20 -6.99
CA PHE A 47 -2.55 2.54 -5.87
C PHE A 47 -2.08 1.25 -5.19
N MET A 48 -0.79 1.14 -4.89
CA MET A 48 -0.21 -0.02 -4.23
C MET A 48 0.67 0.39 -3.07
N GLU A 49 0.35 -0.20 -1.93
CA GLU A 49 1.13 -0.08 -0.71
C GLU A 49 1.55 -1.47 -0.23
N PRO A 50 2.87 -1.76 -0.11
CA PRO A 50 3.37 -3.07 0.28
C PRO A 50 2.76 -3.61 1.57
N ALA A 51 2.36 -2.73 2.49
CA ALA A 51 1.70 -3.08 3.75
C ALA A 51 0.19 -3.35 3.65
N THR A 52 -0.51 -3.00 2.57
CA THR A 52 -1.97 -3.19 2.47
C THR A 52 -2.40 -3.95 1.22
N THR A 53 -1.53 -4.06 0.21
CA THR A 53 -1.81 -4.68 -1.10
C THR A 53 -1.03 -6.00 -1.27
N GLN A 54 -1.69 -7.07 -1.75
CA GLN A 54 -1.06 -8.40 -1.91
C GLN A 54 -1.21 -8.98 -3.33
N VAL A 55 -0.32 -8.57 -4.22
CA VAL A 55 -0.21 -9.13 -5.59
C VAL A 55 0.82 -10.26 -5.70
N TRP A 56 1.77 -10.31 -4.77
CA TRP A 56 2.83 -11.33 -4.71
C TRP A 56 2.27 -12.71 -4.35
N ALA A 57 2.83 -13.76 -4.93
CA ALA A 57 2.31 -15.12 -4.86
C ALA A 57 2.84 -15.94 -3.66
N GLU A 58 3.78 -15.39 -2.88
CA GLU A 58 4.33 -16.05 -1.71
C GLU A 58 3.22 -16.47 -0.73
N MET A 59 3.29 -17.73 -0.29
CA MET A 59 2.32 -18.35 0.60
C MET A 59 2.84 -18.42 2.04
N LEU A 60 4.14 -18.35 2.26
CA LEU A 60 4.75 -18.31 3.59
C LEU A 60 4.80 -16.87 4.11
N SER A 61 4.33 -16.67 5.34
CA SER A 61 4.61 -15.44 6.09
C SER A 61 6.00 -15.52 6.70
N ASP A 62 6.62 -14.37 6.95
CA ASP A 62 7.91 -14.28 7.64
C ASP A 62 8.98 -15.24 7.07
N ARG A 63 9.09 -15.25 5.75
CA ARG A 63 9.88 -16.25 5.01
C ARG A 63 11.41 -16.10 5.16
N LYS A 64 11.83 -15.02 5.83
CA LYS A 64 13.23 -14.67 6.17
C LYS A 64 13.39 -14.49 7.69
N PHE A 65 12.46 -15.01 8.48
CA PHE A 65 12.56 -15.19 9.93
C PHE A 65 12.83 -13.91 10.73
N PHE A 66 12.19 -12.81 10.38
CA PHE A 66 12.23 -11.54 11.12
C PHE A 66 11.75 -11.69 12.57
N ASN A 67 10.79 -12.56 12.86
CA ASN A 67 10.34 -12.81 14.23
C ASN A 67 11.01 -14.07 14.80
N GLU A 68 11.22 -14.05 16.12
CA GLU A 68 11.69 -15.23 16.87
C GLU A 68 10.70 -16.40 16.74
N ILE A 69 11.23 -17.62 16.63
CA ILE A 69 10.45 -18.85 16.52
C ILE A 69 10.40 -19.55 17.87
N ASN A 70 9.22 -19.61 18.47
CA ASN A 70 8.99 -20.34 19.73
C ASN A 70 7.50 -20.70 19.91
N SER A 71 7.22 -21.55 20.89
CA SER A 71 5.85 -21.98 21.22
C SER A 71 5.03 -20.95 22.00
N LYS A 72 5.63 -19.82 22.42
CA LYS A 72 4.96 -18.84 23.28
C LYS A 72 3.77 -18.20 22.54
N PRO A 73 2.63 -18.00 23.23
CA PRO A 73 1.52 -17.27 22.63
C PRO A 73 1.96 -15.89 22.16
N ALA A 74 1.48 -15.47 20.99
CA ALA A 74 1.73 -14.11 20.53
C ALA A 74 1.07 -13.12 21.50
N ALA A 75 1.73 -11.99 21.74
CA ALA A 75 1.06 -10.87 22.39
C ALA A 75 -0.18 -10.50 21.58
N ALA A 76 -1.27 -10.12 22.26
CA ALA A 76 -2.45 -9.60 21.57
C ALA A 76 -2.01 -8.46 20.65
N PRO A 77 -2.45 -8.43 19.38
CA PRO A 77 -2.12 -7.32 18.52
C PRO A 77 -2.59 -6.03 19.20
N ALA A 78 -1.69 -5.08 19.40
CA ALA A 78 -2.11 -3.74 19.83
C ALA A 78 -3.19 -3.26 18.84
N GLY A 79 -4.34 -2.79 19.32
CA GLY A 79 -5.41 -2.33 18.44
C GLY A 79 -4.93 -1.24 17.47
N GLY A 80 -5.57 -1.12 16.30
CA GLY A 80 -5.34 0.00 15.38
C GLY A 80 -6.00 -0.18 14.02
N PHE A 81 -6.43 0.95 13.45
CA PHE A 81 -7.05 1.04 12.13
C PHE A 81 -6.06 0.61 11.02
N GLY A 82 -6.56 -0.04 9.96
CA GLY A 82 -5.78 -0.33 8.74
C GLY A 82 -4.72 -1.44 8.83
N ARG A 83 -4.62 -2.16 9.96
CA ARG A 83 -3.60 -3.20 10.14
C ARG A 83 -3.89 -4.45 9.29
N ARG A 84 -2.83 -5.06 8.74
CA ARG A 84 -2.90 -6.45 8.26
C ARG A 84 -3.30 -7.34 9.44
N GLY A 85 -4.18 -8.31 9.17
CA GLY A 85 -4.46 -9.38 10.11
C GLY A 85 -3.17 -10.10 10.53
N PRO A 86 -3.18 -10.85 11.65
CA PRO A 86 -1.98 -11.48 12.18
C PRO A 86 -1.30 -12.34 11.10
N GLN A 87 -0.01 -12.13 10.90
CA GLN A 87 0.80 -12.99 10.03
C GLN A 87 0.91 -14.38 10.63
N ARG A 88 0.96 -15.41 9.78
CA ARG A 88 1.25 -16.77 10.25
C ARG A 88 2.64 -16.80 10.87
N ARG A 89 2.78 -17.47 12.00
CA ARG A 89 4.07 -17.65 12.67
C ARG A 89 4.67 -19.01 12.30
N TRP A 90 6.00 -19.04 12.29
CA TRP A 90 6.71 -20.30 12.38
C TRP A 90 6.62 -20.85 13.80
N MET A 91 6.41 -22.15 13.93
CA MET A 91 6.32 -22.87 15.19
C MET A 91 7.38 -23.98 15.21
N PRO A 92 8.04 -24.24 16.34
CA PRO A 92 8.93 -25.39 16.46
C PRO A 92 8.21 -26.71 16.18
N VAL A 93 8.92 -27.62 15.51
CA VAL A 93 8.59 -29.05 15.46
C VAL A 93 9.51 -29.70 16.48
N GLY A 94 8.94 -30.22 17.57
CA GLY A 94 9.69 -30.62 18.76
C GLY A 94 9.64 -29.55 19.86
N ALA A 95 10.56 -29.62 20.82
CA ALA A 95 10.65 -28.65 21.91
C ALA A 95 11.37 -27.36 21.46
N ASP A 96 11.02 -26.23 22.08
CA ASP A 96 11.60 -24.90 21.76
C ASP A 96 13.13 -24.87 21.83
N GLU A 97 13.75 -25.66 22.73
CA GLU A 97 15.20 -25.73 22.92
C GLU A 97 16.00 -26.20 21.70
N PHE A 98 15.33 -26.83 20.72
CA PHE A 98 15.94 -27.26 19.47
C PHE A 98 15.98 -26.16 18.42
N VAL A 99 15.31 -25.02 18.63
CA VAL A 99 15.30 -23.88 17.72
C VAL A 99 16.01 -22.69 18.38
N VAL A 100 17.15 -22.29 17.81
CA VAL A 100 17.96 -21.16 18.30
C VAL A 100 18.05 -20.09 17.22
N MET A 101 17.81 -18.82 17.55
CA MET A 101 18.01 -17.72 16.61
C MET A 101 19.49 -17.28 16.66
N ASP A 102 20.27 -17.59 15.62
CA ASP A 102 21.70 -17.26 15.55
C ASP A 102 21.93 -15.95 14.80
N SER A 103 22.50 -14.96 15.51
CA SER A 103 22.85 -13.64 14.96
C SER A 103 24.28 -13.54 14.43
N GLN A 104 25.12 -14.55 14.65
CA GLN A 104 26.51 -14.54 14.19
C GLN A 104 26.65 -15.05 12.76
N ASN A 105 25.80 -16.00 12.36
CA ASN A 105 25.80 -16.61 11.03
C ASN A 105 24.46 -16.44 10.32
N SER A 106 23.89 -15.23 10.36
CA SER A 106 22.63 -14.95 9.67
C SER A 106 22.81 -15.00 8.14
N TYR A 107 21.80 -15.52 7.44
CA TYR A 107 21.75 -15.49 5.98
C TYR A 107 21.37 -14.10 5.47
N VAL A 108 20.42 -13.45 6.14
CA VAL A 108 19.91 -12.11 5.87
C VAL A 108 19.26 -11.58 7.14
N GLY A 109 19.32 -10.26 7.36
CA GLY A 109 18.73 -9.63 8.55
C GLY A 109 19.48 -9.98 9.85
N ASP A 110 18.78 -9.86 10.97
CA ASP A 110 19.40 -9.88 12.31
C ASP A 110 19.80 -11.29 12.78
N TRP A 111 19.17 -12.34 12.24
CA TRP A 111 19.42 -13.72 12.63
C TRP A 111 18.93 -14.73 11.59
N SER A 112 19.34 -15.98 11.75
CA SER A 112 18.69 -17.13 11.09
C SER A 112 18.45 -18.25 12.11
N PRO A 113 17.32 -18.97 12.03
CA PRO A 113 17.06 -20.10 12.91
C PRO A 113 18.03 -21.25 12.65
N VAL A 114 18.50 -21.84 13.75
CA VAL A 114 19.37 -23.01 13.83
C VAL A 114 18.59 -24.12 14.50
N ILE A 115 18.53 -25.26 13.82
CA ILE A 115 17.85 -26.45 14.29
C ILE A 115 18.90 -27.42 14.82
N ARG A 116 18.91 -27.64 16.13
CA ARG A 116 19.74 -28.69 16.75
C ARG A 116 19.15 -30.06 16.45
N LEU A 117 19.99 -31.04 16.21
CA LEU A 117 19.58 -32.36 15.77
C LEU A 117 19.82 -33.43 16.81
N GLU A 118 18.93 -34.42 16.79
CA GLU A 118 19.12 -35.71 17.41
C GLU A 118 19.08 -36.81 16.35
N MET A 119 19.62 -37.97 16.70
CA MET A 119 19.85 -39.04 15.72
C MET A 119 18.56 -39.52 15.05
N ALA A 120 17.48 -39.68 15.80
CA ALA A 120 16.24 -40.29 15.33
C ALA A 120 15.00 -39.38 15.43
N THR A 121 14.98 -38.43 16.37
CA THR A 121 13.84 -37.53 16.57
C THR A 121 13.93 -36.35 15.60
N PRO A 122 12.93 -36.13 14.73
CA PRO A 122 12.91 -34.97 13.86
C PRO A 122 12.65 -33.69 14.65
N HIS A 123 13.51 -32.69 14.46
CA HIS A 123 13.34 -31.34 14.99
C HIS A 123 13.33 -30.33 13.85
N GLY A 124 12.68 -29.19 14.02
CA GLY A 124 12.60 -28.20 12.95
C GLY A 124 11.59 -27.09 13.19
N ILE A 125 11.06 -26.55 12.10
CA ILE A 125 10.04 -25.49 12.13
C ILE A 125 8.91 -25.81 11.15
N SER A 126 7.72 -25.29 11.46
CA SER A 126 6.54 -25.45 10.62
C SER A 126 5.69 -24.18 10.57
N GLN A 127 4.98 -23.99 9.46
CA GLN A 127 3.96 -22.96 9.32
C GLN A 127 2.67 -23.59 8.78
N SER A 128 1.56 -23.41 9.51
CA SER A 128 0.24 -23.96 9.19
C SER A 128 -0.73 -22.89 8.65
N GLY A 129 -1.95 -23.28 8.25
CA GLY A 129 -2.94 -22.35 7.71
C GLY A 129 -2.68 -21.94 6.25
N ILE A 130 -2.04 -22.85 5.49
CA ILE A 130 -1.72 -22.66 4.08
C ILE A 130 -2.85 -23.24 3.22
N THR A 131 -3.41 -22.42 2.35
CA THR A 131 -4.46 -22.85 1.42
C THR A 131 -3.89 -23.66 0.26
N LEU A 132 -4.24 -24.94 0.17
CA LEU A 132 -3.84 -25.84 -0.89
C LEU A 132 -5.05 -26.30 -1.73
N ARG A 133 -4.78 -26.64 -2.99
CA ARG A 133 -5.79 -27.11 -3.94
C ARG A 133 -5.37 -28.43 -4.58
N ALA A 134 -6.29 -29.37 -4.65
CA ALA A 134 -6.06 -30.69 -5.20
C ALA A 134 -5.58 -30.59 -6.67
N GLY A 135 -4.56 -31.37 -7.01
CA GLY A 135 -3.95 -31.40 -8.34
C GLY A 135 -3.11 -30.17 -8.68
N ARG A 136 -3.02 -29.16 -7.81
CA ARG A 136 -2.23 -27.95 -8.07
C ARG A 136 -0.76 -28.18 -7.73
N ALA A 137 0.12 -27.77 -8.66
CA ALA A 137 1.55 -27.69 -8.42
C ALA A 137 1.90 -26.49 -7.56
N TYR A 138 2.89 -26.66 -6.68
CA TYR A 138 3.49 -25.62 -5.87
C TYR A 138 5.00 -25.68 -6.03
N VAL A 139 5.63 -24.53 -6.20
CA VAL A 139 7.08 -24.40 -6.41
C VAL A 139 7.65 -23.51 -5.33
N GLY A 140 8.93 -23.68 -5.04
CA GLY A 140 9.56 -22.93 -3.98
C GLY A 140 11.02 -23.27 -3.83
N ARG A 141 11.56 -22.92 -2.67
CA ARG A 141 12.93 -23.24 -2.30
C ARG A 141 13.10 -23.12 -0.79
N VAL A 142 14.14 -23.76 -0.27
CA VAL A 142 14.72 -23.45 1.04
C VAL A 142 16.19 -23.11 0.87
N VAL A 143 16.70 -22.25 1.74
CA VAL A 143 18.12 -21.95 1.82
C VAL A 143 18.65 -22.53 3.11
N LEU A 144 19.58 -23.47 3.02
CA LEU A 144 20.08 -24.22 4.18
C LEU A 144 21.61 -24.20 4.23
N ALA A 145 22.15 -24.18 5.44
CA ALA A 145 23.55 -24.47 5.75
C ALA A 145 23.59 -25.41 6.96
N GLY A 146 24.66 -26.16 7.20
CA GLY A 146 24.69 -27.07 8.35
C GLY A 146 25.84 -28.06 8.34
N ASP A 147 25.87 -28.87 9.40
CA ASP A 147 26.89 -29.88 9.63
C ASP A 147 26.78 -31.05 8.63
N PRO A 148 27.89 -31.72 8.28
CA PRO A 148 27.88 -32.88 7.38
C PRO A 148 26.97 -34.04 7.84
N GLY A 149 26.69 -34.12 9.14
CA GLY A 149 25.80 -35.13 9.73
C GLY A 149 24.31 -34.76 9.72
N ALA A 150 23.96 -33.55 9.28
CA ALA A 150 22.59 -33.07 9.22
C ALA A 150 21.83 -33.64 8.01
N LYS A 151 20.65 -34.21 8.26
CA LYS A 151 19.74 -34.69 7.21
C LYS A 151 18.46 -33.89 7.27
N ALA A 152 18.28 -32.96 6.34
CA ALA A 152 17.10 -32.10 6.27
C ALA A 152 16.06 -32.64 5.30
N GLU A 153 14.78 -32.46 5.64
CA GLU A 153 13.63 -32.77 4.82
C GLU A 153 12.65 -31.60 4.81
N VAL A 154 12.03 -31.36 3.67
CA VAL A 154 10.97 -30.35 3.52
C VAL A 154 9.68 -31.01 3.14
N THR A 155 8.62 -30.75 3.89
CA THR A 155 7.31 -31.39 3.72
C THR A 155 6.23 -30.35 3.46
N LEU A 156 5.37 -30.64 2.47
CA LEU A 156 4.09 -29.98 2.32
C LEU A 156 2.97 -30.99 2.65
N ALA A 157 2.26 -30.75 3.75
CA ALA A 157 1.14 -31.57 4.20
C ALA A 157 -0.20 -30.89 3.90
N TRP A 158 -1.18 -31.66 3.42
CA TRP A 158 -2.55 -31.22 3.16
C TRP A 158 -3.59 -31.90 4.04
N GLY A 159 -3.17 -32.79 4.95
CA GLY A 159 -4.03 -33.49 5.88
C GLY A 159 -3.27 -34.16 7.03
N PRO A 160 -3.98 -34.80 7.97
CA PRO A 160 -3.40 -35.37 9.17
C PRO A 160 -2.80 -36.77 8.95
N ASN A 161 -3.20 -37.52 7.91
CA ASN A 161 -2.75 -38.89 7.74
C ASN A 161 -1.29 -38.95 7.25
N PRO A 162 -0.56 -40.04 7.51
CA PRO A 162 0.83 -40.19 7.05
C PRO A 162 1.03 -39.97 5.53
N GLY A 163 0.04 -40.34 4.72
CA GLY A 163 0.06 -40.16 3.26
C GLY A 163 -0.45 -38.80 2.76
N ASP A 164 -0.98 -37.94 3.63
CA ASP A 164 -1.55 -36.64 3.25
C ASP A 164 -0.48 -35.55 3.13
N ARG A 165 0.66 -35.91 2.54
CA ARG A 165 1.82 -35.03 2.41
C ARG A 165 2.71 -35.46 1.25
N GLN A 166 3.61 -34.56 0.87
CA GLN A 166 4.76 -34.85 0.05
C GLN A 166 6.00 -34.31 0.75
N THR A 167 7.02 -35.16 0.88
CA THR A 167 8.30 -34.84 1.52
C THR A 167 9.42 -34.90 0.48
N ILE A 168 10.31 -33.93 0.53
CA ILE A 168 11.50 -33.81 -0.31
C ILE A 168 12.71 -33.87 0.64
N SER A 169 13.53 -34.92 0.52
CA SER A 169 14.78 -35.01 1.26
C SER A 169 15.86 -34.17 0.58
N ILE A 170 16.61 -33.40 1.37
CA ILE A 170 17.70 -32.55 0.88
C ILE A 170 18.95 -33.42 0.72
N PRO A 171 19.53 -33.54 -0.49
CA PRO A 171 20.60 -34.53 -0.76
C PRO A 171 21.83 -34.40 0.13
N ALA A 172 22.29 -33.18 0.38
CA ALA A 172 23.36 -32.87 1.33
C ALA A 172 23.27 -31.39 1.73
N VAL A 173 23.35 -31.12 3.02
CA VAL A 173 23.52 -29.75 3.53
C VAL A 173 25.01 -29.41 3.54
N THR A 174 25.37 -28.22 3.10
CA THR A 174 26.76 -27.73 3.08
C THR A 174 27.02 -26.78 4.24
N THR A 175 28.29 -26.56 4.59
CA THR A 175 28.66 -25.58 5.63
C THR A 175 28.27 -24.15 5.27
N ASN A 176 28.25 -23.81 3.98
CA ASN A 176 27.76 -22.54 3.47
C ASN A 176 26.28 -22.65 3.07
N TYR A 177 25.57 -21.53 3.13
CA TYR A 177 24.19 -21.47 2.66
C TYR A 177 24.06 -21.83 1.18
N ALA A 178 23.21 -22.79 0.89
CA ALA A 178 22.88 -23.25 -0.46
C ALA A 178 21.37 -23.25 -0.67
N LYS A 179 20.94 -22.94 -1.90
CA LYS A 179 19.52 -22.92 -2.29
C LYS A 179 19.11 -24.29 -2.82
N PHE A 180 18.02 -24.83 -2.30
CA PHE A 180 17.45 -26.10 -2.71
C PHE A 180 16.05 -25.86 -3.29
N PRO A 181 15.84 -26.09 -4.60
CA PRO A 181 14.53 -25.91 -5.22
C PRO A 181 13.55 -26.98 -4.73
N LEU A 182 12.28 -26.60 -4.62
CA LEU A 182 11.20 -27.47 -4.16
C LEU A 182 10.06 -27.50 -5.16
N GLN A 183 9.46 -28.67 -5.33
CA GLN A 183 8.27 -28.85 -6.15
C GLN A 183 7.32 -29.86 -5.50
N PHE A 184 6.10 -29.40 -5.23
CA PHE A 184 5.04 -30.21 -4.62
C PHE A 184 3.81 -30.26 -5.53
N THR A 185 2.98 -31.29 -5.37
CA THR A 185 1.62 -31.34 -5.92
C THR A 185 0.66 -31.77 -4.83
N SER A 186 -0.23 -30.88 -4.40
CA SER A 186 -1.21 -31.23 -3.37
C SER A 186 -2.23 -32.22 -3.94
N LYS A 187 -2.57 -33.26 -3.16
CA LYS A 187 -3.60 -34.25 -3.55
C LYS A 187 -4.99 -33.92 -3.01
N ALA A 188 -5.12 -32.90 -2.16
CA ALA A 188 -6.39 -32.51 -1.57
C ALA A 188 -6.56 -30.97 -1.52
N ASP A 189 -7.81 -30.54 -1.45
CA ASP A 189 -8.17 -29.18 -1.06
C ASP A 189 -8.09 -29.05 0.46
N THR A 190 -7.41 -28.01 0.96
CA THR A 190 -7.38 -27.69 2.38
C THR A 190 -7.11 -26.21 2.59
N ASN A 191 -7.55 -25.67 3.73
CA ASN A 191 -7.11 -24.36 4.22
C ASN A 191 -6.12 -24.49 5.40
N GLU A 192 -5.89 -25.71 5.88
CA GLU A 192 -5.05 -26.05 7.02
C GLU A 192 -3.74 -26.73 6.59
N GLY A 193 -3.30 -26.47 5.36
CA GLY A 193 -2.03 -26.99 4.85
C GLY A 193 -0.86 -26.54 5.72
N ARG A 194 0.18 -27.37 5.79
CA ARG A 194 1.36 -27.14 6.62
C ARG A 194 2.64 -27.34 5.82
N PHE A 195 3.55 -26.38 5.94
CA PHE A 195 4.90 -26.46 5.38
C PHE A 195 5.88 -26.69 6.53
N GLU A 196 6.70 -27.73 6.45
CA GLU A 196 7.63 -28.15 7.51
C GLU A 196 9.05 -28.23 6.94
N ILE A 197 10.02 -27.73 7.69
CA ILE A 197 11.46 -27.95 7.44
C ILE A 197 11.98 -28.63 8.70
N VAL A 198 12.34 -29.90 8.59
CA VAL A 198 12.77 -30.72 9.73
C VAL A 198 14.09 -31.40 9.41
N GLY A 199 14.82 -31.83 10.44
CA GLY A 199 15.99 -32.65 10.25
C GLY A 199 16.21 -33.66 11.36
N THR A 200 17.04 -34.65 11.03
CA THR A 200 17.56 -35.69 11.92
C THR A 200 19.07 -35.85 11.71
N GLY A 201 19.73 -36.62 12.55
CA GLY A 201 21.16 -36.93 12.43
C GLY A 201 21.96 -36.30 13.56
N SER A 202 23.11 -35.70 13.24
CA SER A 202 24.01 -35.12 14.24
C SER A 202 24.41 -33.70 13.86
N GLY A 203 24.58 -32.85 14.88
CA GLY A 203 24.96 -31.45 14.70
C GLY A 203 23.73 -30.54 14.61
N ALA A 204 23.79 -29.56 13.74
CA ALA A 204 22.71 -28.61 13.48
C ALA A 204 22.65 -28.19 12.01
N PHE A 205 21.54 -27.54 11.63
CA PHE A 205 21.44 -26.84 10.36
C PHE A 205 20.73 -25.49 10.51
N HIS A 206 21.18 -24.49 9.76
CA HIS A 206 20.56 -23.17 9.62
C HIS A 206 19.53 -23.16 8.50
N ILE A 207 18.49 -22.34 8.68
CA ILE A 207 17.52 -22.04 7.63
C ILE A 207 17.60 -20.54 7.33
N GLY A 208 18.12 -20.18 6.16
CA GLY A 208 18.31 -18.78 5.77
C GLY A 208 17.04 -18.12 5.23
N ALA A 209 16.31 -18.83 4.37
CA ALA A 209 15.02 -18.39 3.83
C ALA A 209 14.20 -19.59 3.36
N ALA A 210 12.88 -19.44 3.27
CA ALA A 210 11.97 -20.41 2.69
C ALA A 210 11.05 -19.75 1.65
N SER A 211 10.46 -20.53 0.73
CA SER A 211 9.47 -20.01 -0.22
C SER A 211 8.52 -21.11 -0.63
N LEU A 212 7.24 -20.75 -0.76
CA LEU A 212 6.23 -21.59 -1.38
C LEU A 212 5.28 -20.71 -2.19
N MET A 213 5.14 -20.99 -3.48
CA MET A 213 4.25 -20.29 -4.38
C MET A 213 3.43 -21.28 -5.20
N PRO A 214 2.24 -20.91 -5.67
CA PRO A 214 1.56 -21.66 -6.71
C PRO A 214 2.45 -21.80 -7.95
N GLY A 215 2.50 -23.00 -8.54
CA GLY A 215 3.35 -23.29 -9.70
C GLY A 215 2.98 -22.51 -10.97
N ASP A 216 1.77 -21.95 -11.02
CA ASP A 216 1.27 -21.10 -12.11
C ASP A 216 1.54 -19.60 -11.88
N ASN A 217 2.32 -19.22 -10.86
CA ASN A 217 2.71 -17.82 -10.65
C ASN A 217 3.43 -17.26 -11.90
N ILE A 218 3.29 -15.96 -12.14
CA ILE A 218 3.92 -15.26 -13.27
C ILE A 218 4.95 -14.31 -12.68
N SER A 219 6.23 -14.65 -12.81
CA SER A 219 7.34 -13.84 -12.26
C SER A 219 7.16 -13.50 -10.77
N GLY A 220 6.68 -14.46 -9.96
CA GLY A 220 6.39 -14.25 -8.54
C GLY A 220 5.03 -13.64 -8.22
N PHE A 221 4.25 -13.20 -9.23
CA PHE A 221 2.91 -12.63 -9.04
C PHE A 221 1.80 -13.66 -9.17
N LYS A 222 0.70 -13.43 -8.45
CA LYS A 222 -0.53 -14.23 -8.56
C LYS A 222 -1.11 -14.08 -9.97
N ALA A 223 -1.12 -15.16 -10.76
CA ALA A 223 -1.59 -15.13 -12.15
C ALA A 223 -3.02 -14.62 -12.31
N ALA A 224 -3.93 -15.01 -11.42
CA ALA A 224 -5.31 -14.53 -11.44
C ALA A 224 -5.40 -13.01 -11.22
N THR A 225 -4.63 -12.48 -10.27
CA THR A 225 -4.56 -11.04 -9.97
C THR A 225 -4.04 -10.25 -11.18
N VAL A 226 -2.93 -10.70 -11.79
CA VAL A 226 -2.37 -10.07 -12.99
C VAL A 226 -3.41 -10.02 -14.12
N ARG A 227 -4.10 -11.15 -14.39
CA ARG A 227 -5.15 -11.21 -15.42
C ARG A 227 -6.31 -10.24 -15.14
N LEU A 228 -6.78 -10.19 -13.90
CA LEU A 228 -7.89 -9.32 -13.50
C LEU A 228 -7.52 -7.84 -13.63
N LEU A 229 -6.35 -7.43 -13.13
CA LEU A 229 -5.92 -6.03 -13.20
C LEU A 229 -5.64 -5.58 -14.63
N LYS A 230 -5.04 -6.46 -15.45
CA LYS A 230 -4.90 -6.22 -16.89
C LYS A 230 -6.25 -6.06 -17.58
N GLY A 231 -7.22 -6.93 -17.27
CA GLY A 231 -8.57 -6.87 -17.82
C GLY A 231 -9.37 -5.63 -17.39
N GLN A 232 -9.07 -5.05 -16.22
CA GLN A 232 -9.67 -3.80 -15.75
C GLN A 232 -9.13 -2.56 -16.49
N GLY A 233 -8.04 -2.69 -17.25
CA GLY A 233 -7.45 -1.56 -17.97
C GLY A 233 -6.71 -0.56 -17.08
N ILE A 234 -6.13 -1.03 -15.96
CA ILE A 234 -5.26 -0.20 -15.12
C ILE A 234 -4.08 0.29 -15.96
N SER A 235 -4.02 1.60 -16.18
CA SER A 235 -3.09 2.24 -17.13
C SER A 235 -1.87 2.87 -16.48
N ILE A 236 -1.92 3.09 -15.16
CA ILE A 236 -0.84 3.63 -14.33
C ILE A 236 -0.91 2.98 -12.95
N ALA A 237 0.23 2.70 -12.32
CA ALA A 237 0.28 2.15 -10.97
C ALA A 237 1.23 2.97 -10.10
N ARG A 238 0.79 3.38 -8.90
CA ARG A 238 1.59 4.10 -7.90
C ARG A 238 2.14 3.14 -6.85
N TRP A 239 3.45 3.18 -6.59
CA TRP A 239 4.17 2.35 -5.59
C TRP A 239 5.44 3.09 -5.11
N PRO A 240 5.98 2.83 -3.91
CA PRO A 240 5.43 2.06 -2.81
C PRO A 240 4.69 2.99 -1.84
N GLY A 241 3.69 3.73 -2.31
CA GLY A 241 2.87 4.59 -1.43
C GLY A 241 2.17 3.78 -0.34
N GLY A 242 1.25 4.33 0.44
CA GLY A 242 1.15 5.71 0.85
C GLY A 242 2.05 5.88 2.06
N ASN A 243 1.51 5.71 3.27
CA ASN A 243 2.25 5.90 4.53
C ASN A 243 3.54 5.08 4.61
N PHE A 244 3.58 3.90 3.98
CA PHE A 244 4.76 3.02 3.90
C PHE A 244 6.02 3.74 3.38
N VAL A 245 5.92 4.53 2.30
CA VAL A 245 7.09 5.12 1.64
C VAL A 245 7.91 6.01 2.56
N SER A 246 7.26 6.67 3.52
CA SER A 246 7.85 7.69 4.38
C SER A 246 8.93 7.16 5.33
N ALA A 247 9.01 5.83 5.51
CA ALA A 247 10.06 5.16 6.27
C ALA A 247 10.76 4.04 5.47
N TYR A 248 10.51 3.95 4.17
CA TYR A 248 11.05 2.90 3.31
C TYR A 248 12.43 3.27 2.77
N ASP A 249 13.33 2.29 2.72
CA ASP A 249 14.60 2.38 2.00
C ASP A 249 14.53 1.50 0.74
N TRP A 250 14.51 2.12 -0.44
CA TRP A 250 14.38 1.42 -1.72
C TRP A 250 15.52 0.42 -1.96
N ARG A 251 16.68 0.62 -1.32
CA ARG A 251 17.85 -0.26 -1.42
C ARG A 251 17.63 -1.62 -0.74
N ASP A 252 16.74 -1.68 0.24
CA ASP A 252 16.35 -2.96 0.86
C ASP A 252 15.53 -3.84 -0.10
N GLY A 253 14.97 -3.27 -1.18
CA GLY A 253 14.13 -3.96 -2.16
C GLY A 253 14.82 -4.46 -3.42
N ILE A 254 16.13 -4.24 -3.60
CA ILE A 254 16.85 -4.62 -4.84
C ILE A 254 17.71 -5.87 -4.66
N GLY A 255 18.12 -6.49 -5.77
CA GLY A 255 18.95 -7.70 -5.76
C GLY A 255 18.17 -8.98 -5.52
N ASP A 256 18.85 -10.03 -5.06
CA ASP A 256 18.25 -11.35 -4.81
C ASP A 256 17.19 -11.29 -3.70
N ALA A 257 15.95 -11.68 -4.00
CA ALA A 257 14.82 -11.61 -3.07
C ALA A 257 15.05 -12.36 -1.74
N ASP A 258 15.87 -13.41 -1.74
CA ASP A 258 16.23 -14.12 -0.50
C ASP A 258 17.18 -13.33 0.39
N GLN A 259 17.98 -12.42 -0.20
CA GLN A 259 19.00 -11.60 0.46
C GLN A 259 18.51 -10.18 0.80
N ARG A 260 17.26 -9.86 0.43
CA ARG A 260 16.62 -8.60 0.82
C ARG A 260 16.16 -8.68 2.28
N PRO A 261 16.58 -7.75 3.16
CA PRO A 261 16.27 -7.83 4.58
C PRO A 261 14.77 -7.58 4.82
N ALA A 262 14.16 -8.40 5.67
CA ALA A 262 12.86 -8.07 6.23
C ALA A 262 13.01 -6.91 7.22
N ARG A 263 12.06 -5.97 7.24
CA ARG A 263 12.09 -4.77 8.08
C ARG A 263 10.81 -4.64 8.90
N ARG A 264 10.92 -3.94 10.03
CA ARG A 264 9.75 -3.41 10.73
C ARG A 264 9.10 -2.37 9.83
N GLU A 265 7.83 -2.59 9.48
CA GLU A 265 7.03 -1.61 8.77
C GLU A 265 6.40 -0.66 9.80
N LEU A 266 6.71 0.63 9.71
CA LEU A 266 6.45 1.59 10.77
C LEU A 266 5.07 2.27 10.68
N ALA A 267 4.43 2.34 9.51
CA ALA A 267 3.14 3.01 9.35
C ALA A 267 1.98 2.14 9.87
N TRP A 268 2.04 0.83 9.62
CA TRP A 268 0.99 -0.14 9.91
C TRP A 268 1.39 -1.16 10.97
N ASN A 269 2.57 -0.97 11.59
CA ASN A 269 3.10 -1.78 12.69
C ASN A 269 3.18 -3.27 12.32
N GLY A 270 3.79 -3.55 11.16
CA GLY A 270 3.89 -4.88 10.57
C GLY A 270 5.32 -5.31 10.30
N MET A 271 5.49 -6.41 9.57
CA MET A 271 6.76 -6.79 8.96
C MET A 271 6.62 -6.62 7.44
N GLU A 272 7.57 -5.92 6.85
CA GLU A 272 7.79 -5.87 5.40
C GLU A 272 8.85 -6.90 5.02
N SER A 273 8.56 -7.78 4.06
CA SER A 273 9.51 -8.80 3.63
C SER A 273 10.51 -8.27 2.61
N ASN A 274 10.19 -7.19 1.88
CA ASN A 274 10.92 -6.72 0.71
C ASN A 274 11.01 -7.77 -0.43
N ASP A 275 10.09 -8.75 -0.45
CA ASP A 275 10.05 -9.73 -1.54
C ASP A 275 9.65 -9.09 -2.87
N MET A 276 8.85 -8.02 -2.82
CA MET A 276 8.57 -7.16 -3.96
C MET A 276 9.28 -5.82 -3.74
N GLY A 277 10.28 -5.55 -4.57
CA GLY A 277 10.93 -4.24 -4.64
C GLY A 277 10.72 -3.56 -5.99
N ILE A 278 11.55 -2.56 -6.28
CA ILE A 278 11.36 -1.71 -7.46
C ILE A 278 11.45 -2.49 -8.77
N ASP A 279 12.37 -3.45 -8.89
CA ASP A 279 12.54 -4.27 -10.09
C ASP A 279 11.33 -5.20 -10.34
N ASP A 280 10.77 -5.75 -9.26
CA ASP A 280 9.55 -6.56 -9.31
C ASP A 280 8.35 -5.69 -9.68
N PHE A 281 8.27 -4.46 -9.14
CA PHE A 281 7.23 -3.50 -9.49
C PHE A 281 7.28 -3.10 -10.98
N MET A 282 8.47 -2.88 -11.54
CA MET A 282 8.60 -2.65 -12.99
C MET A 282 8.13 -3.85 -13.81
N THR A 283 8.42 -5.06 -13.35
CA THR A 283 7.91 -6.29 -13.97
C THR A 283 6.39 -6.37 -13.88
N PHE A 284 5.82 -6.05 -12.72
CA PHE A 284 4.38 -6.01 -12.51
C PHE A 284 3.68 -5.03 -13.47
N CYS A 285 4.18 -3.79 -13.57
CA CYS A 285 3.68 -2.77 -14.50
C CYS A 285 3.65 -3.29 -15.94
N ARG A 286 4.74 -3.93 -16.40
CA ARG A 286 4.79 -4.55 -17.74
C ARG A 286 3.75 -5.65 -17.92
N LEU A 287 3.55 -6.51 -16.91
CA LEU A 287 2.58 -7.61 -16.99
C LEU A 287 1.14 -7.10 -17.16
N ILE A 288 0.76 -6.06 -16.42
CA ILE A 288 -0.59 -5.49 -16.46
C ILE A 288 -0.78 -4.43 -17.57
N GLY A 289 0.30 -3.95 -18.18
CA GLY A 289 0.25 -2.90 -19.21
C GLY A 289 0.05 -1.49 -18.63
N ALA A 290 0.58 -1.23 -17.43
CA ALA A 290 0.48 0.05 -16.75
C ALA A 290 1.81 0.82 -16.79
N GLU A 291 1.72 2.15 -16.87
CA GLU A 291 2.84 3.04 -16.63
C GLU A 291 3.23 3.04 -15.13
N PRO A 292 4.52 3.02 -14.79
CA PRO A 292 4.95 3.17 -13.42
C PRO A 292 4.87 4.64 -12.95
N TYR A 293 4.26 4.83 -11.78
CA TYR A 293 4.43 5.99 -10.90
C TYR A 293 5.24 5.49 -9.70
N ILE A 294 6.42 6.09 -9.45
CA ILE A 294 7.22 5.80 -8.25
C ILE A 294 7.11 6.94 -7.23
N ALA A 295 6.78 6.63 -5.97
CA ALA A 295 6.88 7.59 -4.87
C ALA A 295 8.26 7.46 -4.18
N VAL A 296 8.98 8.57 -4.01
CA VAL A 296 10.25 8.58 -3.25
C VAL A 296 10.02 8.94 -1.79
N ASN A 297 10.87 8.43 -0.90
CA ASN A 297 10.79 8.72 0.52
C ASN A 297 11.24 10.17 0.81
N SER A 298 10.28 11.09 1.00
CA SER A 298 10.55 12.43 1.51
C SER A 298 10.34 12.56 3.02
N GLY A 299 9.95 11.50 3.72
CA GLY A 299 9.78 11.46 5.17
C GLY A 299 11.12 11.37 5.86
N LEU A 300 11.56 10.15 6.17
CA LEU A 300 12.88 9.87 6.74
C LEU A 300 14.02 9.90 5.70
N GLY A 301 13.69 9.81 4.40
CA GLY A 301 14.65 9.91 3.32
C GLY A 301 15.11 11.33 2.99
N ASP A 302 16.04 11.45 2.04
CA ASP A 302 16.65 12.71 1.62
C ASP A 302 16.78 12.84 0.09
N ALA A 303 17.25 14.01 -0.36
CA ALA A 303 17.45 14.32 -1.78
C ALA A 303 18.52 13.45 -2.46
N HIS A 304 19.52 12.96 -1.71
CA HIS A 304 20.56 12.10 -2.25
C HIS A 304 19.98 10.72 -2.56
N SER A 305 19.30 10.10 -1.61
CA SER A 305 18.65 8.80 -1.77
C SER A 305 17.62 8.81 -2.90
N ALA A 306 16.83 9.87 -3.04
CA ALA A 306 15.85 10.01 -4.12
C ALA A 306 16.52 10.15 -5.51
N ALA A 307 17.62 10.90 -5.61
CA ALA A 307 18.38 11.02 -6.85
C ALA A 307 19.07 9.70 -7.23
N GLU A 308 19.59 8.97 -6.25
CA GLU A 308 20.13 7.63 -6.44
C GLU A 308 19.06 6.64 -6.93
N GLU A 309 17.84 6.71 -6.41
CA GLU A 309 16.72 5.90 -6.90
C GLU A 309 16.42 6.18 -8.38
N VAL A 310 16.42 7.46 -8.80
CA VAL A 310 16.29 7.84 -10.21
C VAL A 310 17.49 7.33 -11.04
N GLU A 311 18.72 7.37 -10.51
CA GLU A 311 19.90 6.85 -11.22
C GLU A 311 19.81 5.33 -11.40
N TYR A 312 19.36 4.60 -10.38
CA TYR A 312 19.12 3.16 -10.46
C TYR A 312 18.05 2.84 -11.50
N VAL A 313 16.93 3.56 -11.50
CA VAL A 313 15.77 3.25 -12.34
C VAL A 313 15.97 3.71 -13.80
N ASN A 314 16.50 4.92 -14.01
CA ASN A 314 16.57 5.56 -15.34
C ASN A 314 18.00 5.72 -15.88
N GLY A 315 19.04 5.54 -15.06
CA GLY A 315 20.43 5.71 -15.48
C GLY A 315 20.88 4.66 -16.52
N PRO A 316 21.79 5.01 -17.44
CA PRO A 316 22.35 4.05 -18.38
C PRO A 316 23.14 2.97 -17.63
N ALA A 317 23.26 1.77 -18.21
CA ALA A 317 24.02 0.66 -17.61
C ALA A 317 25.52 0.95 -17.43
N THR A 318 26.01 2.11 -17.83
CA THR A 318 27.39 2.57 -17.66
C THR A 318 27.60 3.42 -16.41
N CYS A 319 26.55 3.99 -15.81
CA CYS A 319 26.66 4.71 -14.54
C CYS A 319 26.61 3.75 -13.34
N ARG A 320 26.97 4.21 -12.14
CA ARG A 320 27.15 3.35 -10.97
C ARG A 320 25.89 2.56 -10.63
N LEU A 321 24.74 3.23 -10.50
CA LEU A 321 23.51 2.54 -10.12
C LEU A 321 22.81 1.87 -11.30
N GLY A 322 23.04 2.32 -12.53
CA GLY A 322 22.62 1.60 -13.73
C GLY A 322 23.39 0.27 -13.93
N GLN A 323 24.68 0.23 -13.59
CA GLN A 323 25.48 -1.02 -13.56
C GLN A 323 24.93 -1.98 -12.50
N LEU A 324 24.57 -1.48 -11.32
CA LEU A 324 23.94 -2.30 -10.27
C LEU A 324 22.60 -2.88 -10.74
N ARG A 325 21.73 -2.07 -11.34
CA ARG A 325 20.47 -2.52 -11.95
C ARG A 325 20.73 -3.61 -13.01
N ALA A 326 21.73 -3.41 -13.86
CA ALA A 326 22.12 -4.39 -14.88
C ALA A 326 22.61 -5.71 -14.25
N ALA A 327 23.44 -5.65 -13.21
CA ALA A 327 23.91 -6.82 -12.45
C ALA A 327 22.77 -7.56 -11.75
N ASN A 328 21.71 -6.84 -11.35
CA ASN A 328 20.48 -7.41 -10.81
C ASN A 328 19.56 -8.02 -11.89
N GLY A 329 20.00 -8.07 -13.16
CA GLY A 329 19.28 -8.72 -14.26
C GLY A 329 18.46 -7.77 -15.15
N HIS A 330 18.58 -6.45 -14.95
CA HIS A 330 17.77 -5.44 -15.63
C HIS A 330 18.65 -4.40 -16.35
N PRO A 331 19.32 -4.77 -17.47
CA PRO A 331 20.31 -3.90 -18.10
C PRO A 331 19.73 -2.61 -18.69
N ALA A 332 18.56 -2.67 -19.33
CA ALA A 332 17.93 -1.50 -19.91
C ALA A 332 17.36 -0.57 -18.83
N PRO A 333 17.51 0.76 -18.97
CA PRO A 333 16.78 1.72 -18.12
C PRO A 333 15.27 1.48 -18.20
N TYR A 334 14.58 1.65 -17.08
CA TYR A 334 13.12 1.51 -17.04
C TYR A 334 12.41 2.71 -17.67
N GLY A 335 13.02 3.90 -17.62
CA GLY A 335 12.50 5.11 -18.28
C GLY A 335 11.26 5.69 -17.59
N VAL A 336 11.13 5.50 -16.27
CA VAL A 336 9.99 5.97 -15.47
C VAL A 336 9.87 7.48 -15.54
N LYS A 337 8.69 7.97 -15.92
CA LYS A 337 8.43 9.40 -16.13
C LYS A 337 7.75 10.08 -14.95
N ILE A 338 6.94 9.39 -14.17
CA ILE A 338 6.11 10.00 -13.14
C ILE A 338 6.64 9.64 -11.75
N TRP A 339 6.94 10.67 -10.96
CA TRP A 339 7.54 10.51 -9.64
C TRP A 339 6.82 11.35 -8.59
N GLY A 340 6.36 10.72 -7.51
CA GLY A 340 5.77 11.40 -6.36
C GLY A 340 6.83 11.75 -5.31
N ILE A 341 6.79 12.97 -4.76
CA ILE A 341 7.73 13.41 -3.71
C ILE A 341 7.09 13.20 -2.34
N GLY A 342 7.27 12.01 -1.79
CA GLY A 342 6.68 11.62 -0.53
C GLY A 342 5.19 11.32 -0.58
N ASN A 343 4.59 11.31 0.61
CA ASN A 343 3.18 11.00 0.82
C ASN A 343 2.66 11.75 2.04
N GLU A 344 1.60 12.53 1.86
CA GLU A 344 0.84 13.25 2.90
C GLU A 344 1.68 13.92 4.00
N MET A 345 2.79 14.59 3.64
CA MET A 345 3.77 15.10 4.62
C MET A 345 3.20 16.12 5.63
N TYR A 346 1.98 16.58 5.42
CA TYR A 346 1.16 17.41 6.31
C TYR A 346 0.55 16.64 7.50
N GLY A 347 0.38 15.33 7.36
CA GLY A 347 -0.43 14.51 8.26
C GLY A 347 0.35 14.05 9.50
N PRO A 348 -0.20 14.19 10.72
CA PRO A 348 0.45 13.72 11.95
C PRO A 348 0.69 12.20 12.00
N TRP A 349 0.06 11.43 11.12
CA TRP A 349 0.29 9.99 10.98
C TRP A 349 1.56 9.65 10.21
N GLN A 350 2.08 10.56 9.38
CA GLN A 350 3.26 10.30 8.56
C GLN A 350 4.55 10.26 9.36
N TRP A 351 5.40 9.32 8.99
CA TRP A 351 6.78 9.33 9.43
C TRP A 351 7.53 10.49 8.77
N GLY A 352 8.22 11.28 9.58
CA GLY A 352 8.88 12.50 9.11
C GLY A 352 7.92 13.63 8.77
N GLN A 353 6.70 13.68 9.34
CA GLN A 353 5.77 14.81 9.18
C GLN A 353 6.49 16.17 9.30
N MET A 354 6.04 17.14 8.52
CA MET A 354 6.71 18.45 8.40
C MET A 354 5.73 19.59 8.65
N ALA A 355 6.27 20.69 9.17
CA ALA A 355 5.53 21.94 9.16
C ALA A 355 5.31 22.41 7.71
N VAL A 356 4.22 23.16 7.51
CA VAL A 356 3.84 23.75 6.20
C VAL A 356 4.94 24.59 5.56
N THR A 357 5.86 25.14 6.34
CA THR A 357 7.01 25.93 5.86
C THR A 357 8.25 25.10 5.51
N GLN A 358 8.32 23.82 5.93
CA GLN A 358 9.50 22.97 5.78
C GLN A 358 9.43 22.08 4.53
N TYR A 359 8.26 21.51 4.25
CA TYR A 359 8.10 20.61 3.11
C TYR A 359 8.43 21.27 1.75
N PRO A 360 8.06 22.54 1.47
CA PRO A 360 8.44 23.20 0.22
C PRO A 360 9.96 23.23 -0.02
N GLU A 361 10.75 23.50 1.03
CA GLU A 361 12.21 23.50 0.94
C GLU A 361 12.76 22.11 0.64
N LYS A 362 12.27 21.09 1.36
CA LYS A 362 12.71 19.70 1.15
C LYS A 362 12.29 19.17 -0.22
N HIS A 363 11.05 19.44 -0.64
CA HIS A 363 10.52 19.13 -1.96
C HIS A 363 11.44 19.68 -3.05
N ASN A 364 11.75 20.98 -2.99
CA ASN A 364 12.62 21.63 -3.97
C ASN A 364 14.02 21.01 -4.03
N LEU A 365 14.61 20.65 -2.88
CA LEU A 365 15.91 19.98 -2.83
C LEU A 365 15.87 18.59 -3.49
N ILE A 366 14.84 17.80 -3.18
CA ILE A 366 14.64 16.47 -3.77
C ILE A 366 14.46 16.59 -5.29
N VAL A 367 13.56 17.46 -5.76
CA VAL A 367 13.28 17.64 -7.20
C VAL A 367 14.52 18.10 -7.96
N LYS A 368 15.28 19.05 -7.42
CA LYS A 368 16.55 19.50 -8.03
C LYS A 368 17.53 18.36 -8.18
N ALA A 369 17.70 17.54 -7.14
CA ALA A 369 18.63 16.42 -7.16
C ALA A 369 18.19 15.34 -8.17
N MET A 370 16.90 14.97 -8.18
CA MET A 370 16.34 14.00 -9.12
C MET A 370 16.44 14.48 -10.58
N ARG A 371 16.06 15.73 -10.87
CA ARG A 371 16.13 16.30 -12.24
C ARG A 371 17.56 16.51 -12.73
N LYS A 372 18.55 16.59 -11.84
CA LYS A 372 19.97 16.57 -12.23
C LYS A 372 20.36 15.20 -12.82
N VAL A 373 19.73 14.12 -12.37
CA VAL A 373 19.93 12.77 -12.89
C VAL A 373 19.13 12.54 -14.17
N ASP A 374 17.84 12.85 -14.16
CA ASP A 374 16.97 12.76 -15.34
C ASP A 374 16.09 14.02 -15.46
N PRO A 375 16.43 14.98 -16.32
CA PRO A 375 15.67 16.22 -16.46
C PRO A 375 14.29 16.02 -17.13
N THR A 376 13.99 14.81 -17.63
CA THR A 376 12.74 14.51 -18.36
C THR A 376 11.62 14.02 -17.44
N ILE A 377 11.91 13.74 -16.17
CA ILE A 377 10.90 13.30 -15.21
C ILE A 377 9.87 14.38 -14.93
N LYS A 378 8.66 13.92 -14.60
CA LYS A 378 7.53 14.70 -14.15
C LYS A 378 7.24 14.41 -12.70
N VAL A 379 7.06 15.46 -11.93
CA VAL A 379 6.98 15.39 -10.48
C VAL A 379 5.57 15.70 -9.98
N ILE A 380 5.08 14.83 -9.10
CA ILE A 380 3.85 14.97 -8.34
C ILE A 380 4.22 15.36 -6.91
N ALA A 381 3.78 16.54 -6.48
CA ALA A 381 4.04 17.00 -5.11
C ALA A 381 2.92 16.55 -4.18
N SER A 382 3.27 16.16 -2.94
CA SER A 382 2.28 15.80 -1.92
C SER A 382 1.55 17.06 -1.46
N SER A 383 0.37 17.33 -2.00
CA SER A 383 -0.44 18.50 -1.68
C SER A 383 -1.70 18.12 -0.91
N ALA A 384 -2.35 19.13 -0.32
CA ALA A 384 -3.66 18.98 0.29
C ALA A 384 -4.30 20.37 0.41
N THR A 385 -5.41 20.56 -0.30
CA THR A 385 -6.17 21.80 -0.19
C THR A 385 -6.70 22.00 1.24
N PRO A 386 -7.03 23.23 1.65
CA PRO A 386 -7.62 23.49 2.98
C PRO A 386 -8.84 22.61 3.29
N GLU A 387 -9.61 22.29 2.26
CA GLU A 387 -10.73 21.35 2.30
C GLU A 387 -10.27 19.93 2.65
N GLU A 388 -9.24 19.41 1.98
CA GLU A 388 -8.77 18.05 2.25
C GLU A 388 -8.26 17.90 3.68
N LEU A 389 -7.44 18.86 4.10
CA LEU A 389 -6.92 18.87 5.47
C LEU A 389 -8.06 18.90 6.47
N SER A 390 -9.04 19.79 6.27
CA SER A 390 -10.21 19.90 7.15
C SER A 390 -10.93 18.55 7.32
N TRP A 391 -11.11 17.78 6.25
CA TRP A 391 -11.85 16.52 6.27
C TRP A 391 -11.00 15.42 6.92
N THR A 392 -9.71 15.39 6.61
CA THR A 392 -8.79 14.39 7.16
C THR A 392 -8.61 14.58 8.66
N TYR A 393 -8.58 15.82 9.15
CA TYR A 393 -8.54 16.10 10.59
C TYR A 393 -9.82 15.68 11.31
N ILE A 394 -11.01 15.87 10.72
CA ILE A 394 -12.25 15.34 11.30
C ILE A 394 -12.21 13.81 11.32
N GLU A 395 -11.81 13.18 10.22
CA GLU A 395 -11.69 11.73 10.12
C GLU A 395 -10.80 11.18 11.23
N ASN A 396 -9.60 11.75 11.40
CA ASN A 396 -8.66 11.29 12.41
C ASN A 396 -9.19 11.46 13.83
N ARG A 397 -9.84 12.60 14.14
CA ARG A 397 -10.47 12.87 15.45
C ARG A 397 -11.59 11.88 15.77
N GLN A 398 -12.44 11.55 14.80
CA GLN A 398 -13.64 10.72 15.04
C GLN A 398 -13.37 9.22 14.92
N LEU A 399 -12.60 8.80 13.93
CA LEU A 399 -12.32 7.38 13.68
C LEU A 399 -11.13 6.89 14.50
N GLY A 400 -10.38 7.79 15.15
CA GLY A 400 -9.22 7.44 15.96
C GLY A 400 -8.19 6.69 15.14
N THR A 401 -7.98 7.07 13.88
CA THR A 401 -7.09 6.36 12.96
C THR A 401 -5.65 6.33 13.47
N PHE A 402 -5.21 7.41 14.14
CA PHE A 402 -3.87 7.53 14.74
C PHE A 402 -3.93 8.19 16.13
N PRO A 403 -4.37 7.44 17.17
CA PRO A 403 -4.58 8.00 18.50
C PRO A 403 -3.25 8.51 19.09
N GLY A 404 -3.28 9.72 19.67
CA GLY A 404 -2.12 10.35 20.32
C GLY A 404 -1.16 11.10 19.39
N ARG A 405 -1.32 11.03 18.07
CA ARG A 405 -0.57 11.87 17.11
C ARG A 405 -1.33 13.14 16.70
N GLU A 406 -2.65 13.13 16.86
CA GLU A 406 -3.51 14.28 16.58
C GLU A 406 -3.45 15.32 17.71
N GLN A 407 -3.07 16.55 17.39
CA GLN A 407 -2.95 17.65 18.36
C GLN A 407 -3.65 18.94 17.88
N VAL A 408 -4.32 18.91 16.72
CA VAL A 408 -4.99 20.10 16.19
C VAL A 408 -6.39 20.21 16.79
N ASN A 409 -6.61 21.29 17.55
CA ASN A 409 -7.91 21.66 18.12
C ASN A 409 -8.61 22.81 17.37
N ASP A 410 -7.95 23.36 16.35
CA ASP A 410 -8.51 24.43 15.52
C ASP A 410 -9.79 23.96 14.81
N LYS A 411 -10.74 24.90 14.64
CA LYS A 411 -12.03 24.62 14.01
C LYS A 411 -11.89 24.53 12.49
N VAL A 412 -12.58 23.56 11.90
CA VAL A 412 -12.74 23.38 10.46
C VAL A 412 -14.06 24.00 9.97
N PRO A 413 -14.21 24.34 8.67
CA PRO A 413 -13.21 24.23 7.62
C PRO A 413 -12.08 25.25 7.77
N PHE A 414 -10.86 24.82 7.46
CA PHE A 414 -9.69 25.67 7.33
C PHE A 414 -9.79 26.57 6.09
N GLY A 415 -9.09 27.70 6.14
CA GLY A 415 -9.10 28.70 5.09
C GLY A 415 -7.79 28.81 4.33
N PHE A 416 -7.86 29.43 3.16
CA PHE A 416 -6.70 29.84 2.36
C PHE A 416 -5.81 30.84 3.11
N GLY A 417 -4.50 30.74 2.93
CA GLY A 417 -3.48 31.56 3.60
C GLY A 417 -3.27 31.27 5.09
N THR A 418 -3.93 30.26 5.65
CA THR A 418 -3.74 29.86 7.06
C THR A 418 -2.56 28.89 7.20
N LYS A 419 -2.16 28.56 8.43
CA LYS A 419 -1.16 27.50 8.71
C LYS A 419 -1.60 26.09 8.22
N TYR A 420 -2.86 25.95 7.80
CA TYR A 420 -3.44 24.75 7.21
C TYR A 420 -3.64 24.86 5.70
N ASP A 421 -3.16 25.92 5.05
CA ASP A 421 -3.16 26.01 3.59
C ASP A 421 -1.88 25.40 3.02
N TRP A 422 -1.81 24.06 3.06
CA TRP A 422 -0.62 23.32 2.65
C TRP A 422 -0.31 23.48 1.16
N THR A 423 -1.31 23.29 0.30
CA THR A 423 -1.16 23.50 -1.14
C THR A 423 -0.77 24.95 -1.45
N GLY A 424 -1.32 25.94 -0.76
CA GLY A 424 -0.94 27.34 -0.94
C GLY A 424 0.53 27.62 -0.63
N ALA A 425 1.02 27.18 0.53
CA ALA A 425 2.42 27.36 0.91
C ALA A 425 3.39 26.63 -0.02
N LEU A 426 2.99 25.46 -0.51
CA LEU A 426 3.74 24.70 -1.50
C LEU A 426 3.83 25.44 -2.83
N LEU A 427 2.71 25.96 -3.35
CA LEU A 427 2.67 26.72 -4.60
C LEU A 427 3.48 28.01 -4.52
N GLU A 428 3.39 28.74 -3.40
CA GLU A 428 4.12 30.01 -3.20
C GLU A 428 5.65 29.83 -3.35
N ARG A 429 6.18 28.68 -2.92
CA ARG A 429 7.63 28.45 -2.81
C ARG A 429 8.18 27.44 -3.81
N SER A 430 7.31 26.66 -4.46
CA SER A 430 7.73 25.47 -5.20
C SER A 430 7.06 25.31 -6.57
N ALA A 431 6.25 26.26 -7.04
CA ALA A 431 5.53 26.12 -8.31
C ALA A 431 6.43 25.74 -9.51
N ASP A 432 7.68 26.19 -9.56
CA ASP A 432 8.64 25.83 -10.62
C ASP A 432 9.17 24.38 -10.56
N TYR A 433 8.93 23.71 -9.43
CA TYR A 433 9.37 22.35 -9.14
C TYR A 433 8.20 21.36 -9.10
N ILE A 434 7.04 21.74 -9.64
CA ILE A 434 5.81 20.95 -9.62
C ILE A 434 5.29 20.81 -11.05
N ASP A 435 5.08 19.57 -11.49
CA ASP A 435 4.32 19.29 -12.71
C ASP A 435 2.85 18.94 -12.36
N TYR A 436 2.64 18.24 -11.24
CA TYR A 436 1.32 17.90 -10.73
C TYR A 436 1.18 18.12 -9.22
N LEU A 437 0.00 18.56 -8.79
CA LEU A 437 -0.45 18.55 -7.41
C LEU A 437 -1.12 17.20 -7.11
N GLY A 438 -0.49 16.39 -6.27
CA GLY A 438 -1.04 15.13 -5.76
C GLY A 438 -2.08 15.43 -4.70
N GLU A 439 -3.35 15.19 -5.00
CA GLU A 439 -4.46 15.41 -4.07
C GLU A 439 -5.11 14.07 -3.71
N HIS A 440 -5.19 13.83 -2.42
CA HIS A 440 -5.93 12.72 -1.86
C HIS A 440 -7.37 13.14 -1.59
N PHE A 441 -8.33 12.22 -1.68
CA PHE A 441 -9.65 12.45 -1.10
C PHE A 441 -10.43 11.16 -0.84
N TYR A 442 -10.99 11.10 0.37
CA TYR A 442 -11.92 10.06 0.75
C TYR A 442 -13.31 10.64 0.89
N GLY A 443 -14.28 10.03 0.21
CA GLY A 443 -15.67 10.50 0.27
C GLY A 443 -16.56 9.57 1.07
N TYR A 444 -17.49 10.16 1.80
CA TYR A 444 -18.45 9.47 2.65
C TYR A 444 -19.87 9.69 2.14
N PRO A 445 -20.44 8.77 1.34
CA PRO A 445 -21.76 8.95 0.76
C PRO A 445 -22.89 9.06 1.78
N ASN A 446 -22.64 8.74 3.05
CA ASN A 446 -23.62 8.76 4.14
C ASN A 446 -23.37 9.86 5.16
N LEU A 447 -22.23 10.54 5.08
CA LEU A 447 -21.84 11.53 6.07
C LEU A 447 -21.73 12.92 5.43
N ALA A 448 -22.15 13.93 6.18
CA ALA A 448 -21.84 15.33 5.92
C ALA A 448 -21.07 15.91 7.11
N ILE A 449 -20.37 17.02 6.89
CA ILE A 449 -19.73 17.73 7.99
C ILE A 449 -20.72 18.68 8.63
N ASP A 450 -20.80 18.59 9.95
CA ASP A 450 -21.44 19.57 10.80
C ASP A 450 -20.36 20.47 11.38
N ALA A 451 -20.29 21.71 10.87
CA ALA A 451 -19.28 22.69 11.28
C ALA A 451 -19.46 23.17 12.73
N GLU A 452 -20.65 23.06 13.31
CA GLU A 452 -20.85 23.40 14.73
C GLU A 452 -20.33 22.28 15.63
N LYS A 453 -20.64 21.03 15.26
CA LYS A 453 -20.20 19.84 15.99
C LYS A 453 -18.75 19.43 15.71
N GLN A 454 -18.12 20.01 14.68
CA GLN A 454 -16.74 19.70 14.27
C GLN A 454 -16.56 18.20 13.95
N ALA A 455 -17.55 17.63 13.25
CA ALA A 455 -17.76 16.19 13.15
C ALA A 455 -18.41 15.81 11.81
N PHE A 456 -18.08 14.62 11.29
CA PHE A 456 -18.97 13.93 10.36
C PHE A 456 -20.23 13.50 11.11
N VAL A 457 -21.39 13.78 10.52
CA VAL A 457 -22.72 13.37 10.99
C VAL A 457 -23.43 12.62 9.88
N GLU A 458 -24.35 11.73 10.24
CA GLU A 458 -25.21 11.08 9.25
C GLU A 458 -26.01 12.13 8.47
N ALA A 459 -25.98 11.98 7.15
CA ALA A 459 -26.67 12.87 6.22
C ALA A 459 -27.66 12.04 5.39
N ASN A 460 -28.95 12.27 5.63
CA ASN A 460 -30.05 11.59 4.95
C ASN A 460 -30.43 12.30 3.64
N ASP A 461 -29.42 12.68 2.86
CA ASP A 461 -29.62 13.38 1.60
C ASP A 461 -30.19 12.43 0.52
N PRO A 462 -30.93 12.96 -0.46
CA PRO A 462 -31.36 12.19 -1.63
C PRO A 462 -30.21 11.42 -2.28
N PRO A 463 -30.44 10.21 -2.81
CA PRO A 463 -29.40 9.41 -3.46
C PRO A 463 -28.60 10.16 -4.54
N ALA A 464 -29.25 11.06 -5.29
CA ALA A 464 -28.60 11.88 -6.30
C ALA A 464 -27.50 12.78 -5.71
N ASP A 465 -27.72 13.35 -4.53
CA ASP A 465 -26.75 14.20 -3.85
C ASP A 465 -25.63 13.38 -3.21
N ARG A 466 -25.98 12.21 -2.64
CA ARG A 466 -25.01 11.27 -2.09
C ARG A 466 -24.00 10.78 -3.13
N VAL A 467 -24.47 10.45 -4.35
CA VAL A 467 -23.62 10.04 -5.47
C VAL A 467 -22.69 11.16 -5.94
N ARG A 468 -23.15 12.43 -5.86
CA ARG A 468 -22.35 13.60 -6.27
C ARG A 468 -21.25 14.00 -5.29
N ARG A 469 -21.25 13.53 -4.03
CA ARG A 469 -20.25 13.94 -3.05
C ARG A 469 -18.80 13.68 -3.50
N MET A 470 -18.55 12.56 -4.20
CA MET A 470 -17.23 12.26 -4.76
C MET A 470 -16.84 13.23 -5.88
N SER A 471 -17.76 13.55 -6.80
CA SER A 471 -17.48 14.53 -7.86
C SER A 471 -17.32 15.94 -7.31
N ASN A 472 -18.05 16.28 -6.24
CA ASN A 472 -17.92 17.59 -5.59
C ASN A 472 -16.54 17.75 -4.94
N LYS A 473 -15.98 16.69 -4.33
CA LYS A 473 -14.59 16.71 -3.83
C LYS A 473 -13.60 17.08 -4.93
N VAL A 474 -13.75 16.51 -6.13
CA VAL A 474 -12.93 16.85 -7.30
C VAL A 474 -13.14 18.31 -7.72
N GLN A 475 -14.40 18.75 -7.81
CA GLN A 475 -14.75 20.15 -8.14
C GLN A 475 -14.10 21.13 -7.16
N MET A 476 -14.13 20.85 -5.85
CA MET A 476 -13.54 21.70 -4.82
C MET A 476 -12.02 21.88 -4.99
N LYS A 477 -11.30 20.90 -5.58
CA LYS A 477 -9.87 21.08 -5.89
C LYS A 477 -9.65 22.09 -7.03
N PHE A 478 -10.52 22.07 -8.05
CA PHE A 478 -10.49 23.06 -9.13
C PHE A 478 -10.89 24.45 -8.65
N GLU A 479 -11.90 24.56 -7.77
CA GLU A 479 -12.28 25.83 -7.14
C GLU A 479 -11.13 26.39 -6.28
N ALA A 480 -10.41 25.53 -5.56
CA ALA A 480 -9.21 25.93 -4.83
C ALA A 480 -8.10 26.45 -5.76
N TRP A 481 -7.90 25.81 -6.92
CA TRP A 481 -6.97 26.29 -7.94
C TRP A 481 -7.34 27.68 -8.47
N GLU A 482 -8.62 27.93 -8.77
CA GLU A 482 -9.09 29.26 -9.18
C GLU A 482 -8.84 30.32 -8.10
N GLU A 483 -8.99 29.97 -6.83
CA GLU A 483 -8.67 30.86 -5.72
C GLU A 483 -7.17 31.14 -5.61
N TYR A 484 -6.31 30.13 -5.82
CA TYR A 484 -4.87 30.33 -5.87
C TYR A 484 -4.45 31.23 -7.03
N LEU A 485 -5.03 31.11 -8.22
CA LEU A 485 -4.75 32.01 -9.35
C LEU A 485 -5.08 33.47 -9.03
N LYS A 486 -6.16 33.73 -8.29
CA LYS A 486 -6.53 35.09 -7.84
C LYS A 486 -5.52 35.64 -6.83
N ARG A 487 -5.08 34.81 -5.89
CA ARG A 487 -4.18 35.19 -4.79
C ARG A 487 -2.71 35.28 -5.20
N MET A 488 -2.30 34.46 -6.15
CA MET A 488 -0.91 34.26 -6.58
C MET A 488 -0.81 34.45 -8.10
N PRO A 489 -0.77 35.70 -8.60
CA PRO A 489 -0.67 35.96 -10.03
C PRO A 489 0.56 35.34 -10.71
N SER A 490 1.60 34.96 -9.94
CA SER A 490 2.78 34.22 -10.41
C SER A 490 2.46 32.81 -10.94
N LEU A 491 1.29 32.26 -10.60
CA LEU A 491 0.81 30.98 -11.12
C LEU A 491 0.18 31.09 -12.52
N ASN A 492 -0.15 32.31 -12.98
CA ASN A 492 -0.73 32.52 -14.30
C ASN A 492 0.23 32.02 -15.40
N GLY A 493 -0.26 31.11 -16.23
CA GLY A 493 0.51 30.50 -17.31
C GLY A 493 1.37 29.29 -16.89
N LYS A 494 1.36 28.88 -15.62
CA LYS A 494 1.96 27.60 -15.20
C LYS A 494 1.08 26.42 -15.67
N ASP A 495 1.69 25.39 -16.24
CA ASP A 495 1.00 24.14 -16.64
C ASP A 495 1.03 23.10 -15.50
N ILE A 496 0.56 23.49 -14.31
CA ILE A 496 0.43 22.59 -13.16
C ILE A 496 -0.94 21.91 -13.22
N LYS A 497 -0.95 20.58 -13.12
CA LYS A 497 -2.18 19.76 -13.19
C LYS A 497 -2.49 19.09 -11.86
N PHE A 498 -3.72 18.62 -11.67
CA PHE A 498 -4.01 17.72 -10.57
C PHE A 498 -3.68 16.26 -10.93
N ALA A 499 -3.12 15.54 -9.98
CA ALA A 499 -3.05 14.09 -9.96
C ALA A 499 -3.85 13.60 -8.75
N PHE A 500 -4.97 12.92 -8.99
CA PHE A 500 -5.77 12.30 -7.94
C PHE A 500 -5.24 10.88 -7.69
N ASP A 501 -4.15 10.79 -6.95
CA ASP A 501 -3.30 9.60 -6.85
C ASP A 501 -3.57 8.74 -5.61
N GLU A 502 -4.55 9.12 -4.78
CA GLU A 502 -5.15 8.29 -3.73
C GLU A 502 -6.59 8.75 -3.44
N TRP A 503 -7.58 7.90 -3.72
CA TRP A 503 -8.98 8.22 -3.41
C TRP A 503 -9.83 6.96 -3.27
N ALA A 504 -10.86 7.02 -2.43
CA ALA A 504 -11.85 5.96 -2.34
C ALA A 504 -13.20 6.46 -1.79
N PRO A 505 -14.33 5.89 -2.26
CA PRO A 505 -15.61 6.05 -1.58
C PRO A 505 -15.60 5.18 -0.31
N ARG A 506 -15.45 5.80 0.86
CA ARG A 506 -15.53 5.13 2.16
C ARG A 506 -17.00 4.97 2.55
N ASN A 507 -17.46 3.72 2.56
CA ASN A 507 -18.73 3.37 3.17
C ASN A 507 -18.45 2.64 4.49
N LEU A 508 -18.92 3.18 5.62
CA LEU A 508 -18.97 2.43 6.89
C LEU A 508 -19.88 1.19 6.80
N CYS A 509 -20.67 1.07 5.73
CA CYS A 509 -21.35 -0.16 5.35
C CYS A 509 -20.65 -0.78 4.14
N TRP A 510 -20.03 -1.94 4.34
CA TRP A 510 -19.77 -2.90 3.29
C TRP A 510 -21.02 -3.00 2.39
N PHE A 511 -20.90 -2.59 1.13
CA PHE A 511 -21.96 -2.81 0.15
C PHE A 511 -22.14 -4.33 -0.05
N SER A 512 -22.97 -4.94 0.78
CA SER A 512 -23.66 -6.19 0.44
C SER A 512 -24.70 -5.84 -0.63
N VAL A 513 -24.25 -5.65 -1.87
CA VAL A 513 -25.12 -5.90 -3.01
C VAL A 513 -25.13 -7.41 -3.20
N LYS A 514 -26.03 -8.10 -2.50
CA LYS A 514 -26.46 -9.43 -2.91
C LYS A 514 -27.09 -9.27 -4.30
N TRP A 515 -26.35 -9.60 -5.34
CA TRP A 515 -26.95 -9.92 -6.63
C TRP A 515 -27.87 -11.13 -6.42
N ARG A 516 -29.17 -10.90 -6.20
CA ARG A 516 -30.16 -11.93 -6.48
C ARG A 516 -30.23 -12.03 -8.00
N THR A 517 -29.55 -13.02 -8.56
CA THR A 517 -29.84 -13.51 -9.92
C THR A 517 -31.21 -14.18 -9.87
N GLY A 518 -32.27 -13.38 -10.03
CA GLY A 518 -33.62 -13.86 -10.29
C GLY A 518 -33.88 -13.78 -11.79
N VAL A 519 -34.05 -14.93 -12.43
CA VAL A 519 -34.60 -15.02 -13.79
C VAL A 519 -36.03 -14.48 -13.74
N PRO A 520 -36.44 -13.55 -14.61
CA PRO A 520 -37.85 -13.19 -14.71
C PRO A 520 -38.63 -14.40 -15.21
N ARG A 521 -39.62 -14.86 -14.43
CA ARG A 521 -40.77 -15.60 -14.96
C ARG A 521 -41.97 -14.68 -14.94
#